data_AF-S8C478-F1
#
_entry.id   AF-S8C478-F1
#
_cell.length_a   1.000
_cell.length_b   1.000
_cell.length_c   1.000
_cell.angle_alpha   90.00
_cell.angle_beta   90.00
_cell.angle_gamma   90.00
#
_symmetry.space_group_name_H-M   'P 1'
#
loop_
_entity.id
_entity.type
_entity.pdbx_description
1 polymer ?
#
loop_
_entity_poly.entity_id
_entity_poly.type
_entity_poly.pdbx_seq_one_letter_code
_entity_poly.pdbx_strand_id
1 'polypeptide(L)'
;MDGARFYSILLLTALLLQFFAHPVMSDDEDHLLQGINAYRQSLKLPPLSKHDAAGCIADEIADEFEHTKCNASLSPARPEPLANHADALNKCKVNADTTGDAVVLPVCVPHRVATLVLTNYTTSFNTRYLNDSRFTGAGIGTDDDWTVLVLTTSTVAGSITSSAAPVLGGLQVAAATLLLPLMTWM
;
A
#
# COMPACT_ATOMS: atom_id res chain seq x y z
N MET A 1 47.22 6.91 -7.48
CA MET A 1 45.83 6.78 -7.95
C MET A 1 45.68 7.75 -9.10
N ASP A 2 45.64 7.26 -10.32
CA ASP A 2 45.75 8.11 -11.51
C ASP A 2 44.52 8.99 -11.67
N GLY A 3 44.69 10.22 -12.14
CA GLY A 3 43.59 11.20 -12.25
C GLY A 3 42.39 10.67 -13.05
N ALA A 4 42.64 9.81 -14.04
CA ALA A 4 41.60 9.12 -14.82
C ALA A 4 40.76 8.15 -13.96
N ARG A 5 41.38 7.44 -13.00
CA ARG A 5 40.70 6.52 -12.09
C ARG A 5 39.84 7.27 -11.08
N PHE A 6 40.32 8.42 -10.59
CA PHE A 6 39.53 9.28 -9.70
C PHE A 6 38.31 9.86 -10.41
N TYR A 7 38.47 10.34 -11.65
CA TYR A 7 37.37 10.87 -12.46
C TYR A 7 36.31 9.80 -12.78
N SER A 8 36.74 8.58 -13.10
CA SER A 8 35.84 7.47 -13.41
C SER A 8 34.99 7.04 -12.19
N ILE A 9 35.57 7.06 -10.98
CA ILE A 9 34.84 6.76 -9.74
C ILE A 9 33.80 7.87 -9.47
N LEU A 10 34.18 9.14 -9.63
CA LEU A 10 33.28 10.28 -9.43
C LEU A 10 32.07 10.22 -10.37
N LEU A 11 32.31 9.90 -11.65
CA LEU A 11 31.26 9.70 -12.65
C LEU A 11 30.30 8.56 -12.30
N LEU A 12 30.85 7.41 -11.87
CA LEU A 12 30.04 6.27 -11.43
C LEU A 12 29.20 6.60 -10.20
N THR A 13 29.78 7.29 -9.21
CA THR A 13 29.04 7.73 -8.02
C THR A 13 27.95 8.75 -8.36
N ALA A 14 28.20 9.67 -9.28
CA ALA A 14 27.21 10.64 -9.74
C ALA A 14 26.05 9.96 -10.50
N LEU A 15 26.36 8.97 -11.34
CA LEU A 15 25.35 8.20 -12.08
C LEU A 15 24.48 7.36 -11.13
N LEU A 16 25.09 6.75 -10.11
CA LEU A 16 24.37 6.02 -9.07
C LEU A 16 23.46 6.95 -8.25
N LEU A 17 23.94 8.13 -7.87
CA LEU A 17 23.13 9.13 -7.18
C LEU A 17 21.93 9.58 -8.01
N GLN A 18 22.04 9.66 -9.34
CA GLN A 18 20.90 9.94 -10.22
C GLN A 18 19.87 8.79 -10.25
N PHE A 19 20.33 7.54 -10.13
CA PHE A 19 19.43 6.38 -10.02
C PHE A 19 18.70 6.32 -8.66
N PHE A 20 19.34 6.76 -7.56
CA PHE A 20 18.72 6.80 -6.23
C PHE A 20 17.94 8.10 -5.94
N ALA A 21 18.15 9.16 -6.72
CA ALA A 21 17.47 10.45 -6.58
C ALA A 21 16.19 10.57 -7.42
N HIS A 22 15.58 9.46 -7.83
CA HIS A 22 14.19 9.52 -8.25
C HIS A 22 13.38 9.91 -7.02
N PRO A 23 12.70 11.06 -6.99
CA PRO A 23 11.71 11.30 -5.95
C PRO A 23 10.72 10.15 -6.09
N VAL A 24 10.66 9.29 -5.08
CA VAL A 24 9.49 8.42 -4.91
C VAL A 24 8.36 9.41 -4.77
N MET A 25 7.61 9.64 -5.86
CA MET A 25 6.35 10.34 -5.78
C MET A 25 5.53 9.50 -4.82
N SER A 26 5.44 9.99 -3.57
CA SER A 26 4.54 9.42 -2.59
C SER A 26 3.16 9.56 -3.21
N ASP A 27 2.51 8.43 -3.42
CA ASP A 27 1.15 8.41 -3.96
C ASP A 27 0.21 9.17 -3.01
N ASP A 28 -0.92 9.65 -3.51
CA ASP A 28 -1.97 10.28 -2.69
C ASP A 28 -2.42 9.33 -1.57
N GLU A 29 -2.41 8.02 -1.86
CA GLU A 29 -2.68 6.94 -0.90
C GLU A 29 -1.62 6.83 0.20
N ASP A 30 -0.34 6.97 -0.15
CA ASP A 30 0.76 6.93 0.82
C ASP A 30 0.69 8.14 1.75
N HIS A 31 0.31 9.31 1.23
CA HIS A 31 0.07 10.51 2.05
C HIS A 31 -1.14 10.34 2.97
N LEU A 32 -2.23 9.74 2.47
CA LEU A 32 -3.39 9.45 3.30
C LEU A 32 -3.05 8.45 4.42
N LEU A 33 -2.30 7.38 4.11
CA LEU A 33 -1.85 6.40 5.10
C LEU A 33 -0.94 7.05 6.15
N GLN A 34 -0.04 7.96 5.74
CA GLN A 34 0.76 8.77 6.67
C GLN A 34 -0.12 9.60 7.61
N GLY A 35 -1.16 10.27 7.08
CA GLY A 35 -2.11 11.04 7.88
C GLY A 35 -2.88 10.18 8.89
N ILE A 36 -3.37 9.01 8.47
CA ILE A 36 -4.03 8.03 9.34
C ILE A 36 -3.08 7.54 10.43
N ASN A 37 -1.81 7.27 10.08
CA ASN A 37 -0.81 6.84 11.04
C ASN A 37 -0.42 7.93 12.03
N ALA A 38 -0.35 9.19 11.61
CA ALA A 38 -0.16 10.33 12.51
C ALA A 38 -1.32 10.45 13.52
N TYR A 39 -2.56 10.26 13.06
CA TYR A 39 -3.73 10.20 13.93
C TYR A 39 -3.62 9.05 14.94
N ARG A 40 -3.30 7.82 14.51
CA ARG A 40 -3.11 6.66 15.42
C ARG A 40 -2.00 6.89 16.44
N GLN A 41 -0.88 7.49 16.02
CA GLN A 41 0.24 7.82 16.91
C GLN A 41 -0.14 8.86 17.96
N SER A 42 -1.00 9.83 17.63
CA SER A 42 -1.52 10.79 18.63
C SER A 42 -2.30 10.10 19.77
N LEU A 43 -2.86 8.92 19.48
CA LEU A 43 -3.54 8.04 20.43
C LEU A 43 -2.63 6.97 21.04
N LYS A 44 -1.32 7.01 20.76
CA LYS A 44 -0.30 6.03 21.18
C LYS A 44 -0.55 4.61 20.64
N LEU A 45 -1.22 4.50 19.49
CA LEU A 45 -1.42 3.23 18.80
C LEU A 45 -0.29 2.95 17.80
N PRO A 46 0.03 1.67 17.52
CA PRO A 46 0.96 1.32 16.45
C PRO A 46 0.48 1.82 15.08
N PRO A 47 1.38 2.26 14.20
CA PRO A 47 1.01 2.58 12.83
C PRO A 47 0.57 1.31 12.08
N LEU A 48 -0.28 1.49 11.07
CA LEU A 48 -0.66 0.48 10.10
C LEU A 48 0.45 0.35 9.05
N SER A 49 0.85 -0.87 8.72
CA SER A 49 1.74 -1.16 7.59
C SER A 49 0.96 -1.19 6.28
N LYS A 50 1.54 -0.69 5.19
CA LYS A 50 0.99 -0.91 3.84
C LYS A 50 0.88 -2.42 3.56
N HIS A 51 -0.22 -2.84 2.96
CA HIS A 51 -0.53 -4.24 2.73
C HIS A 51 -1.03 -4.46 1.29
N ASP A 52 -0.17 -5.00 0.42
CA ASP A 52 -0.38 -5.03 -1.03
C ASP A 52 -1.68 -5.75 -1.45
N ALA A 53 -1.99 -6.91 -0.86
CA ALA A 53 -3.23 -7.62 -1.18
C ALA A 53 -4.48 -6.85 -0.74
N ALA A 54 -4.38 -6.05 0.32
CA ALA A 54 -5.47 -5.20 0.76
C ALA A 54 -5.59 -3.96 -0.14
N GLY A 55 -4.46 -3.47 -0.69
CA GLY A 55 -4.44 -2.40 -1.70
C GLY A 55 -5.17 -2.85 -2.96
N CYS A 56 -4.80 -3.99 -3.53
CA CYS A 56 -5.52 -4.56 -4.68
C CYS A 56 -7.03 -4.67 -4.43
N ILE A 57 -7.44 -5.18 -3.26
CA ILE A 57 -8.86 -5.28 -2.91
C ILE A 57 -9.50 -3.90 -2.86
N ALA A 58 -8.83 -2.93 -2.26
CA ALA A 58 -9.34 -1.57 -2.14
C ALA A 58 -9.52 -0.93 -3.52
N ASP A 59 -8.60 -1.17 -4.46
CA ASP A 59 -8.70 -0.74 -5.87
C ASP A 59 -9.92 -1.36 -6.54
N GLU A 60 -10.07 -2.68 -6.45
CA GLU A 60 -11.19 -3.38 -7.08
C GLU A 60 -12.56 -2.96 -6.52
N ILE A 61 -12.63 -2.64 -5.22
CA ILE A 61 -13.85 -2.11 -4.60
C ILE A 61 -14.05 -0.64 -5.00
N ALA A 62 -12.98 0.15 -5.16
CA ALA A 62 -13.09 1.53 -5.64
C ALA A 62 -13.66 1.57 -7.06
N ASP A 63 -13.19 0.69 -7.93
CA ASP A 63 -13.69 0.52 -9.31
C ASP A 63 -15.18 0.11 -9.35
N GLU A 64 -15.70 -0.60 -8.35
CA GLU A 64 -17.16 -0.89 -8.25
C GLU A 64 -17.99 0.39 -8.08
N PHE A 65 -17.37 1.47 -7.57
CA PHE A 65 -18.01 2.78 -7.45
C PHE A 65 -17.81 3.67 -8.68
N GLU A 66 -17.13 3.18 -9.73
CA GLU A 66 -16.95 3.91 -10.99
C GLU A 66 -18.35 4.35 -11.49
N HIS A 67 -18.53 5.66 -11.69
CA HIS A 67 -19.80 6.31 -12.06
C HIS A 67 -20.91 6.38 -10.99
N THR A 68 -20.69 5.87 -9.78
CA THR A 68 -21.60 6.06 -8.65
C THR A 68 -21.42 7.46 -8.08
N LYS A 69 -22.45 8.30 -8.24
CA LYS A 69 -22.40 9.69 -7.79
C LYS A 69 -22.20 9.80 -6.28
N CYS A 70 -21.23 10.61 -5.88
CA CYS A 70 -21.08 11.03 -4.50
C CYS A 70 -22.19 11.98 -4.09
N ASN A 71 -23.19 11.49 -3.36
CA ASN A 71 -24.18 12.37 -2.75
C ASN A 71 -23.74 12.71 -1.32
N ALA A 72 -23.31 13.96 -1.10
CA ALA A 72 -22.87 14.49 0.19
C ALA A 72 -23.92 14.35 1.34
N SER A 73 -25.13 13.90 1.03
CA SER A 73 -26.23 13.64 1.97
C SER A 73 -26.18 12.26 2.63
N LEU A 74 -25.26 11.38 2.22
CA LEU A 74 -25.16 10.03 2.76
C LEU A 74 -24.08 10.00 3.85
N SER A 75 -24.52 9.61 5.04
CA SER A 75 -23.74 8.99 6.11
C SER A 75 -22.48 8.32 5.54
N PRO A 76 -21.31 8.39 6.21
CA PRO A 76 -20.12 7.71 5.72
C PRO A 76 -20.49 6.28 5.34
N ALA A 77 -19.97 5.78 4.22
CA ALA A 77 -20.37 4.46 3.74
C ALA A 77 -20.08 3.45 4.85
N ARG A 78 -21.08 2.61 5.14
CA ARG A 78 -21.04 1.78 6.35
C ARG A 78 -19.84 0.83 6.23
N PRO A 79 -19.12 0.56 7.32
CA PRO A 79 -18.06 -0.44 7.32
C PRO A 79 -18.64 -1.79 6.94
N GLU A 80 -17.98 -2.50 6.04
CA GLU A 80 -18.45 -3.80 5.58
C GLU A 80 -17.39 -4.87 5.88
N PRO A 81 -17.80 -6.09 6.28
CA PRO A 81 -16.87 -7.22 6.31
C PRO A 81 -16.31 -7.47 4.92
N LEU A 82 -14.99 -7.68 4.81
CA LEU A 82 -14.36 -7.94 3.52
C LEU A 82 -14.91 -9.19 2.81
N ALA A 83 -15.40 -10.18 3.57
CA ALA A 83 -16.02 -11.39 3.04
C ALA A 83 -17.24 -11.13 2.11
N ASN A 84 -17.82 -9.92 2.13
CA ASN A 84 -18.94 -9.56 1.25
C ASN A 84 -18.51 -9.19 -0.18
N HIS A 85 -17.21 -8.98 -0.44
CA HIS A 85 -16.69 -8.52 -1.73
C HIS A 85 -16.03 -9.66 -2.52
N ALA A 86 -16.81 -10.70 -2.85
CA ALA A 86 -16.28 -11.91 -3.49
C ALA A 86 -15.56 -11.65 -4.81
N ASP A 87 -16.01 -10.68 -5.61
CA ASP A 87 -15.41 -10.35 -6.90
C ASP A 87 -14.02 -9.71 -6.73
N ALA A 88 -13.88 -8.75 -5.81
CA ALA A 88 -12.57 -8.18 -5.45
C ALA A 88 -11.61 -9.26 -4.91
N LEU A 89 -12.09 -10.17 -4.05
CA LEU A 89 -11.27 -11.29 -3.55
C LEU A 89 -10.79 -12.21 -4.69
N ASN A 90 -11.67 -12.50 -5.65
CA ASN A 90 -11.34 -13.35 -6.79
C ASN A 90 -10.31 -12.69 -7.72
N LYS A 91 -10.51 -11.41 -8.07
CA LYS A 91 -9.60 -10.66 -8.95
C LYS A 91 -8.21 -10.50 -8.32
N CYS A 92 -8.16 -10.23 -7.02
CA CYS A 92 -6.92 -10.12 -6.26
C CYS A 92 -6.33 -11.47 -5.84
N LYS A 93 -6.95 -12.59 -6.20
CA LYS A 93 -6.50 -13.96 -5.88
C LYS A 93 -6.24 -14.11 -4.37
N VAL A 94 -7.20 -13.70 -3.56
CA VAL A 94 -7.15 -13.78 -2.10
C VAL A 94 -7.95 -14.98 -1.62
N ASN A 95 -7.44 -15.68 -0.61
CA ASN A 95 -8.19 -16.73 0.08
C ASN A 95 -9.23 -16.11 1.03
N ALA A 96 -10.51 -16.31 0.73
CA ALA A 96 -11.64 -15.82 1.53
C ALA A 96 -11.63 -16.32 2.99
N ASP A 97 -11.04 -17.48 3.28
CA ASP A 97 -10.95 -18.01 4.64
C ASP A 97 -10.05 -17.14 5.56
N THR A 98 -9.27 -16.22 4.98
CA THR A 98 -8.32 -15.34 5.69
C THR A 98 -8.75 -13.88 5.77
N THR A 99 -10.03 -13.60 5.52
CA THR A 99 -10.59 -12.23 5.45
C THR A 99 -11.64 -11.90 6.51
N GLY A 100 -12.02 -12.87 7.36
CA GLY A 100 -13.07 -12.72 8.37
C GLY A 100 -12.89 -11.58 9.39
N ASP A 101 -11.64 -11.21 9.71
CA ASP A 101 -11.34 -10.09 10.61
C ASP A 101 -11.03 -8.77 9.87
N ALA A 102 -10.99 -8.80 8.53
CA ALA A 102 -10.72 -7.63 7.70
C ALA A 102 -11.98 -6.80 7.46
N VAL A 103 -11.81 -5.47 7.42
CA VAL A 103 -12.94 -4.53 7.30
C VAL A 103 -12.67 -3.55 6.16
N VAL A 104 -13.70 -3.31 5.36
CA VAL A 104 -13.74 -2.30 4.30
C VAL A 104 -14.38 -1.03 4.82
N LEU A 105 -13.73 0.12 4.61
CA LEU A 105 -14.17 1.44 5.03
C LEU A 105 -14.23 2.37 3.82
N PRO A 106 -15.36 2.40 3.08
CA PRO A 106 -15.52 3.31 1.97
C PRO A 106 -15.84 4.73 2.48
N VAL A 107 -15.28 5.72 1.80
CA VAL A 107 -15.52 7.14 2.05
C VAL A 107 -15.77 7.81 0.71
N CYS A 108 -16.78 8.68 0.69
CA CYS A 108 -17.13 9.48 -0.46
C CYS A 108 -16.90 10.95 -0.15
N VAL A 109 -16.00 11.60 -0.88
CA VAL A 109 -15.70 13.02 -0.76
C VAL A 109 -15.59 13.59 -2.17
N PRO A 110 -16.46 14.55 -2.55
CA PRO A 110 -16.36 15.20 -3.86
C PRO A 110 -14.95 15.72 -4.14
N HIS A 111 -14.39 15.34 -5.28
CA HIS A 111 -13.03 15.65 -5.73
C HIS A 111 -11.90 15.13 -4.82
N ARG A 112 -12.19 14.18 -3.91
CA ARG A 112 -11.24 13.55 -2.97
C ARG A 112 -10.28 14.54 -2.32
N VAL A 113 -10.81 15.67 -1.81
CA VAL A 113 -9.98 16.64 -1.09
C VAL A 113 -9.33 15.95 0.11
N ALA A 114 -8.01 15.76 0.08
CA ALA A 114 -7.27 14.88 1.00
C ALA A 114 -7.57 15.14 2.48
N THR A 115 -7.61 16.42 2.89
CA THR A 115 -7.94 16.81 4.28
C THR A 115 -9.35 16.37 4.69
N LEU A 116 -10.32 16.43 3.77
CA LEU A 116 -11.70 16.02 4.04
C LEU A 116 -11.82 14.49 4.07
N VAL A 117 -11.09 13.76 3.21
CA VAL A 117 -11.00 12.29 3.26
C VAL A 117 -10.42 11.84 4.60
N LEU A 118 -9.29 12.43 5.02
CA LEU A 118 -8.68 12.14 6.32
C LEU A 118 -9.65 12.46 7.47
N THR A 119 -10.30 13.64 7.43
CA THR A 119 -11.31 14.03 8.43
C THR A 119 -12.45 13.01 8.49
N ASN A 120 -12.95 12.53 7.35
CA ASN A 120 -14.00 11.51 7.31
C ASN A 120 -13.57 10.23 8.04
N TYR A 121 -12.32 9.79 7.86
CA TYR A 121 -11.80 8.65 8.62
C TYR A 121 -11.59 8.94 10.11
N THR A 122 -11.10 10.13 10.47
CA THR A 122 -10.65 10.45 11.83
C THR A 122 -11.66 11.19 12.70
N THR A 123 -12.83 11.58 12.17
CA THR A 123 -13.86 12.29 12.95
C THR A 123 -15.27 11.73 12.78
N SER A 124 -15.45 10.62 12.06
CA SER A 124 -16.75 9.94 11.91
C SER A 124 -16.81 8.63 12.71
N PHE A 125 -17.83 7.80 12.48
CA PHE A 125 -17.91 6.46 13.07
C PHE A 125 -16.72 5.55 12.67
N ASN A 126 -15.98 5.88 11.61
CA ASN A 126 -14.79 5.16 11.17
C ASN A 126 -13.67 5.15 12.23
N THR A 127 -13.65 6.17 13.09
CA THR A 127 -12.68 6.31 14.19
C THR A 127 -12.60 5.08 15.08
N ARG A 128 -13.71 4.37 15.31
CA ARG A 128 -13.71 3.16 16.15
C ARG A 128 -12.80 2.05 15.60
N TYR A 129 -12.62 1.96 14.27
CA TYR A 129 -11.73 1.00 13.65
C TYR A 129 -10.29 1.50 13.66
N LEU A 130 -10.08 2.79 13.38
CA LEU A 130 -8.74 3.38 13.45
C LEU A 130 -8.17 3.41 14.88
N ASN A 131 -9.02 3.44 15.90
CA ASN A 131 -8.64 3.41 17.30
C ASN A 131 -8.41 1.98 17.82
N ASP A 132 -8.68 0.96 17.00
CA ASP A 132 -8.52 -0.42 17.39
C ASP A 132 -7.10 -0.91 17.10
N SER A 133 -6.41 -1.37 18.15
CA SER A 133 -5.05 -1.89 18.08
C SER A 133 -4.94 -3.26 17.40
N ARG A 134 -6.06 -3.98 17.20
CA ARG A 134 -6.04 -5.29 16.50
C ARG A 134 -5.64 -5.16 15.04
N PHE A 135 -5.90 -4.00 14.44
CA PHE A 135 -5.54 -3.73 13.05
C PHE A 135 -4.07 -3.34 12.97
N THR A 136 -3.38 -4.01 12.07
CA THR A 136 -1.93 -3.91 11.87
C THR A 136 -1.55 -3.55 10.45
N GLY A 137 -2.42 -3.81 9.48
CA GLY A 137 -2.17 -3.49 8.08
C GLY A 137 -3.32 -2.70 7.43
N ALA A 138 -3.00 -2.04 6.32
CA ALA A 138 -3.92 -1.25 5.54
C ALA A 138 -3.64 -1.33 4.03
N GLY A 139 -4.70 -1.40 3.25
CA GLY A 139 -4.71 -1.10 1.82
C GLY A 139 -5.61 0.09 1.54
N ILE A 140 -5.23 0.93 0.59
CA ILE A 140 -6.02 2.08 0.16
C ILE A 140 -6.19 1.93 -1.36
N GLY A 141 -7.36 2.29 -1.85
CA GLY A 141 -7.68 2.38 -3.27
C GLY A 141 -8.59 3.58 -3.50
N THR A 142 -8.48 4.21 -4.67
CA THR A 142 -9.25 5.41 -5.00
C THR A 142 -9.80 5.39 -6.42
N ASP A 143 -11.05 5.83 -6.57
CA ASP A 143 -11.66 6.07 -7.88
C ASP A 143 -12.67 7.23 -7.80
N ASP A 144 -12.74 8.09 -8.81
CA ASP A 144 -13.46 9.38 -8.85
C ASP A 144 -13.57 10.17 -7.50
N ASP A 145 -14.68 10.04 -6.77
CA ASP A 145 -14.94 10.72 -5.49
C ASP A 145 -14.79 9.77 -4.28
N TRP A 146 -14.43 8.52 -4.54
CA TRP A 146 -14.37 7.43 -3.59
C TRP A 146 -12.95 7.14 -3.14
N THR A 147 -12.83 6.81 -1.87
CA THR A 147 -11.63 6.28 -1.25
C THR A 147 -12.03 5.08 -0.41
N VAL A 148 -11.37 3.96 -0.63
CA VAL A 148 -11.63 2.72 0.09
C VAL A 148 -10.41 2.42 0.96
N LEU A 149 -10.62 2.24 2.25
CA LEU A 149 -9.59 1.78 3.19
C LEU A 149 -9.94 0.37 3.65
N VAL A 150 -9.07 -0.58 3.38
CA VAL A 150 -9.19 -1.97 3.86
C VAL A 150 -8.24 -2.16 5.03
N LEU A 151 -8.76 -2.49 6.20
CA LEU A 151 -7.98 -2.77 7.40
C LEU A 151 -7.81 -4.27 7.61
N THR A 152 -6.59 -4.67 7.95
CA THR A 152 -6.20 -6.07 8.17
C THR A 152 -5.61 -6.29 9.55
N THR A 153 -5.65 -7.53 10.02
CA THR A 153 -5.08 -7.95 11.31
C THR A 153 -3.91 -8.90 11.07
N SER A 154 -3.19 -9.24 12.14
CA SER A 154 -2.14 -10.28 12.11
C SER A 154 -2.67 -11.68 12.45
N THR A 155 -3.97 -11.83 12.70
CA THR A 155 -4.62 -13.12 12.95
C THR A 155 -4.77 -13.88 11.62
N VAL A 156 -4.79 -15.22 11.67
CA VAL A 156 -5.01 -16.06 10.48
C VAL A 156 -6.31 -15.68 9.74
N ALA A 157 -7.33 -15.29 10.48
CA ALA A 157 -8.62 -14.88 9.94
C ALA A 157 -8.63 -13.46 9.32
N GLY A 158 -7.55 -12.68 9.42
CA GLY A 158 -7.49 -11.33 8.83
C GLY A 158 -6.15 -10.96 8.20
N SER A 159 -5.26 -11.95 7.99
CA SER A 159 -3.94 -11.75 7.39
C SER A 159 -3.96 -11.65 5.86
N ILE A 160 -5.13 -11.80 5.21
CA ILE A 160 -5.36 -11.68 3.75
C ILE A 160 -4.23 -12.33 2.93
N THR A 161 -4.31 -13.64 2.77
CA THR A 161 -3.28 -14.41 2.04
C THR A 161 -3.66 -14.63 0.59
N SER A 162 -2.65 -14.68 -0.30
CA SER A 162 -2.89 -15.05 -1.70
C SER A 162 -3.21 -16.53 -1.84
N SER A 163 -4.16 -16.86 -2.72
CA SER A 163 -4.51 -18.22 -3.13
C SER A 163 -3.53 -18.82 -4.15
N ALA A 164 -2.58 -18.04 -4.66
CA ALA A 164 -1.54 -18.55 -5.53
C ALA A 164 -0.55 -19.42 -4.74
N ALA A 165 -0.32 -20.65 -5.20
CA ALA A 165 0.78 -21.48 -4.69
C ALA A 165 2.11 -20.72 -4.86
N PRO A 166 3.07 -20.84 -3.93
CA PRO A 166 4.37 -20.21 -4.08
C PRO A 166 5.01 -20.74 -5.36
N VAL A 167 5.15 -19.89 -6.36
CA VAL A 167 5.96 -20.20 -7.53
C VAL A 167 7.39 -20.23 -7.01
N LEU A 168 8.02 -21.41 -6.98
CA LEU A 168 9.45 -21.54 -6.76
C LEU A 168 10.17 -20.79 -7.90
N GLY A 169 10.34 -19.49 -7.71
CA GLY A 169 10.96 -18.58 -8.65
C GLY A 169 12.45 -18.88 -8.75
N GLY A 170 12.85 -19.45 -9.89
CA GLY A 170 14.09 -19.22 -10.61
C GLY A 170 15.38 -19.10 -9.79
N LEU A 171 16.22 -20.13 -9.90
CA LEU A 171 17.65 -20.05 -9.62
C LEU A 171 18.24 -18.83 -10.35
N GLN A 172 18.49 -17.73 -9.65
CA GLN A 172 19.27 -16.64 -10.21
C GLN A 172 20.70 -17.15 -10.37
N VAL A 173 21.05 -17.53 -11.60
CA VAL A 173 22.43 -17.71 -12.01
C VAL A 173 23.04 -16.31 -11.92
N ALA A 174 23.73 -16.04 -10.81
CA ALA A 174 24.60 -14.88 -10.71
C ALA A 174 25.66 -15.03 -11.80
N ALA A 175 25.48 -14.34 -12.92
CA ALA A 175 26.53 -14.14 -13.91
C ALA A 175 27.59 -13.24 -13.25
N ALA A 176 28.49 -13.85 -12.48
CA ALA A 176 29.72 -13.22 -12.05
C ALA A 176 30.56 -12.97 -13.30
N THR A 177 30.44 -11.77 -13.86
CA THR A 177 31.38 -11.23 -14.82
C THR A 177 32.75 -11.16 -14.16
N LEU A 178 33.59 -12.17 -14.41
CA LEU A 178 35.01 -12.18 -14.08
C LEU A 178 35.71 -11.06 -14.88
N LEU A 179 35.69 -9.84 -14.35
CA LEU A 179 36.68 -8.82 -14.70
C LEU A 179 37.96 -9.15 -13.95
N LEU A 180 38.76 -10.06 -14.50
CA LEU A 180 40.16 -10.17 -14.11
C LEU A 180 40.93 -9.03 -14.79
N PRO A 181 41.52 -8.09 -14.04
CA PRO A 181 42.46 -7.15 -14.63
C PRO A 181 43.69 -7.96 -15.07
N LEU A 182 43.93 -7.99 -16.38
CA LEU A 182 45.24 -8.36 -16.90
C LEU A 182 46.27 -7.37 -16.35
N MET A 183 47.44 -7.92 -16.04
CA MET A 183 48.73 -7.27 -15.75
C MET A 183 49.13 -7.14 -14.28
N THR A 184 49.94 -8.13 -13.88
CA THR A 184 51.26 -8.11 -13.20
C THR A 184 51.35 -9.54 -12.65
N TRP A 185 52.23 -10.44 -13.09
CA TRP A 185 53.69 -10.42 -13.11
C TRP A 185 54.24 -11.18 -14.34
N MET A 186 55.04 -10.49 -15.16
CA MET A 186 56.35 -10.86 -15.72
C MET A 186 56.79 -9.74 -16.68
#